data_AF-A0AAP8LAF5-F1
#
_entry.id   AF-A0AAP8LAF5-F1
#
_cell.length_a   1.000
_cell.length_b   1.000
_cell.length_c   1.000
_cell.angle_alpha   90.00
_cell.angle_beta   90.00
_cell.angle_gamma   90.00
#
_symmetry.space_group_name_H-M   'P 1'
#
loop_
_entity.id
_entity.type
_entity.pdbx_description
1 polymer ?
#
loop_
_entity_poly.entity_id
_entity_poly.type
_entity_poly.pdbx_seq_one_letter_code
_entity_poly.pdbx_strand_id
1 'polypeptide(L)' 'GIMLESHLHEGNQSSEQPRADMRYGVSVTDACINWESTETLLRHMHQELGAALAARTGEK' A
#
# COMPACT_ATOMS: atom_id res chain seq x y z
N GLY A 1 -11.38 -9.79 -0.64
CA GLY A 1 -10.52 -8.66 -0.26
C GLY A 1 -9.13 -8.88 -0.80
N ILE A 2 -8.25 -7.90 -0.68
CA ILE A 2 -6.82 -8.04 -1.00
C ILE A 2 -5.97 -7.66 0.21
N MET A 3 -4.72 -8.09 0.21
CA MET A 3 -3.69 -7.64 1.15
C MET A 3 -2.61 -6.91 0.34
N LEU A 4 -2.11 -5.79 0.88
CA LEU A 4 -1.13 -4.94 0.21
C LEU A 4 -0.03 -4.54 1.20
N GLU A 5 1.23 -4.77 0.84
CA GLU A 5 2.39 -4.30 1.60
C GLU A 5 2.77 -2.89 1.12
N SER A 6 2.54 -1.91 2.00
CA SER A 6 2.81 -0.50 1.73
C SER A 6 3.49 0.16 2.92
N HIS A 7 4.30 1.18 2.62
CA HIS A 7 4.94 2.02 3.62
C HIS A 7 5.10 3.44 3.07
N LEU A 8 5.57 4.39 3.88
CA LEU A 8 5.78 5.78 3.44
C LEU A 8 6.69 5.87 2.20
N HIS A 9 7.80 5.13 2.20
CA HIS A 9 8.73 5.04 1.11
C HIS A 9 8.85 3.60 0.61
N GLU A 10 9.21 3.47 -0.66
CA GLU A 10 9.30 2.18 -1.33
C GLU A 10 10.52 1.36 -0.93
N GLY A 11 10.44 0.06 -1.26
CA GLY A 11 11.52 -0.90 -1.05
C GLY A 11 11.62 -1.38 0.39
N ASN A 12 12.80 -1.87 0.75
CA ASN A 12 13.19 -2.25 2.10
C ASN A 12 14.62 -1.79 2.41
N GLN A 13 15.02 -2.01 3.65
CA GLN A 13 16.38 -1.82 4.16
C GLN A 13 16.74 -2.97 5.12
N SER A 14 18.03 -3.19 5.37
CA SER A 14 18.45 -4.27 6.27
C SER A 14 18.09 -3.95 7.72
N SER A 15 17.59 -4.95 8.46
CA SER A 15 17.40 -4.83 9.91
C SER A 15 18.71 -4.90 10.70
N GLU A 16 19.80 -5.35 10.08
CA GLU A 16 21.10 -5.52 10.72
C GLU A 16 21.93 -4.21 10.73
N GLN A 17 21.50 -3.18 10.00
CA GLN A 17 22.21 -1.92 9.93
C GLN A 17 22.01 -1.09 11.22
N PRO A 18 22.96 -0.22 11.59
CA PRO A 18 22.80 0.67 12.74
C PRO A 18 21.53 1.52 12.62
N ARG A 19 20.82 1.70 13.74
CA ARG A 19 19.57 2.49 13.76
C ARG A 19 19.76 3.93 13.31
N ALA A 20 20.95 4.50 13.51
CA ALA A 20 21.30 5.85 13.04
C ALA A 20 21.30 5.97 11.51
N ASP A 21 21.52 4.86 10.80
CA ASP A 21 21.56 4.80 9.34
C ASP A 21 20.21 4.34 8.76
N MET A 22 19.23 3.99 9.60
CA MET A 22 17.90 3.60 9.15
C MET A 22 17.15 4.80 8.58
N ARG A 23 16.66 4.62 7.35
CA ARG A 23 15.76 5.58 6.72
C ARG A 23 14.39 5.41 7.35
N TYR A 24 13.87 6.49 7.92
CA TYR A 24 12.50 6.53 8.40
C TYR A 24 11.54 6.18 7.26
N GLY A 25 10.47 5.44 7.56
CA GLY A 25 9.44 5.19 6.56
C GLY A 25 9.76 4.10 5.51
N VAL A 26 10.78 3.27 5.72
CA VAL A 26 11.16 2.16 4.81
C VAL A 26 11.11 0.84 5.57
N SER A 27 10.50 -0.18 4.98
CA SER A 27 10.36 -1.52 5.58
C SER A 27 11.72 -2.13 5.92
N VAL A 28 11.79 -2.92 7.01
CA VAL A 28 12.98 -3.71 7.38
C VAL A 28 12.84 -5.20 7.06
N THR A 29 11.71 -5.59 6.48
CA THR A 29 11.39 -6.97 6.08
C THR A 29 11.23 -7.02 4.56
N ASP A 30 10.01 -7.23 4.07
CA ASP A 30 9.69 -7.30 2.65
C ASP A 30 9.56 -5.89 2.05
N ALA A 31 9.80 -5.78 0.75
CA ALA A 31 9.75 -4.53 0.03
C ALA A 31 8.31 -4.03 -0.13
N CYS A 32 8.06 -2.79 0.29
CA CYS A 32 6.75 -2.16 0.17
C CYS A 32 6.68 -1.20 -1.03
N ILE A 33 5.48 -0.92 -1.52
CA ILE A 33 5.24 0.28 -2.35
C ILE A 33 5.18 1.54 -1.46
N ASN A 34 5.44 2.70 -2.06
CA ASN A 34 5.35 3.99 -1.37
C ASN A 34 3.91 4.48 -1.17
N TRP A 35 3.77 5.58 -0.43
CA TRP A 35 2.47 6.17 -0.11
C TRP A 35 1.71 6.67 -1.35
N GLU A 36 2.39 7.35 -2.27
CA GLU A 36 1.78 7.90 -3.48
C GLU A 36 1.18 6.80 -4.37
N SER A 37 1.89 5.68 -4.50
CA SER A 37 1.42 4.51 -5.24
C SER A 37 0.25 3.84 -4.52
N THR A 38 0.30 3.77 -3.19
CA THR A 38 -0.79 3.21 -2.37
C THR A 38 -2.07 4.02 -2.53
N GLU A 39 -1.99 5.35 -2.40
CA GLU A 39 -3.13 6.25 -2.59
C GLU A 39 -3.72 6.10 -3.99
N THR A 40 -2.87 6.12 -5.01
CA THR A 40 -3.29 5.99 -6.42
C THR A 40 -4.01 4.65 -6.64
N LEU A 41 -3.45 3.54 -6.14
CA LEU A 41 -4.01 2.21 -6.32
C LEU A 41 -5.37 2.07 -5.62
N LEU A 42 -5.50 2.55 -4.37
CA LEU A 42 -6.77 2.47 -3.65
C LEU A 42 -7.87 3.30 -4.31
N ARG A 43 -7.54 4.51 -4.80
CA ARG A 43 -8.49 5.36 -5.55
C ARG A 43 -8.90 4.71 -6.87
N HIS A 44 -7.95 4.13 -7.59
CA HIS A 44 -8.22 3.41 -8.83
C HIS A 44 -9.13 2.20 -8.58
N MET A 45 -8.83 1.38 -7.56
CA MET A 45 -9.67 0.25 -7.18
C MET A 45 -11.10 0.68 -6.81
N HIS A 46 -11.26 1.79 -6.10
CA HIS A 46 -12.59 2.33 -5.79
C HIS A 46 -13.38 2.69 -7.05
N GLN A 47 -12.73 3.37 -8.01
CA GLN A 47 -13.34 3.75 -9.29
C GLN A 47 -13.78 2.52 -10.10
N GLU A 48 -12.90 1.53 -10.23
CA GLU A 48 -13.17 0.33 -11.02
C GLU A 48 -14.23 -0.57 -10.40
N LEU A 49 -14.21 -0.72 -9.07
CA LEU A 49 -15.08 -1.68 -8.38
C LEU A 49 -16.44 -1.06 -7.99
N GLY A 50 -16.57 0.26 -7.89
CA GLY A 50 -17.76 0.92 -7.34
C GLY A 50 -19.08 0.46 -7.94
N ALA A 51 -19.18 0.45 -9.28
CA ALA A 51 -20.41 0.02 -9.97
C ALA A 51 -20.72 -1.47 -9.75
N ALA A 52 -19.70 -2.33 -9.85
CA ALA A 52 -19.86 -3.77 -9.66
C ALA A 52 -20.24 -4.13 -8.21
N LEU A 53 -19.73 -3.38 -7.24
CA LEU A 53 -20.06 -3.55 -5.82
C LEU A 53 -21.50 -3.12 -5.52
N ALA A 54 -21.93 -1.95 -6.00
CA ALA A 54 -23.29 -1.45 -5.82
C ALA A 54 -24.34 -2.38 -6.43
N ALA A 55 -24.07 -2.87 -7.65
CA ALA A 55 -24.92 -3.86 -8.30
C ALA A 55 -25.06 -5.16 -7.49
N ARG A 56 -24.06 -5.52 -6.69
CA ARG A 56 -24.05 -6.72 -5.86
C ARG A 56 -24.79 -6.54 -4.53
N THR A 57 -24.74 -5.36 -3.92
CA THR A 57 -25.41 -5.10 -2.63
C THR A 57 -26.90 -4.78 -2.78
N GLY A 58 -27.39 -4.55 -4.00
CA GLY A 58 -28.80 -4.23 -4.26
C GLY A 58 -29.19 -2.82 -3.81
N GLU A 59 -28.21 -2.02 -3.37
CA GLU A 59 -28.35 -0.60 -3.12
C GLU A 59 -28.35 0.11 -4.47
N LYS A 60 -29.54 0.53 -4.90
CA LYS A 60 -29.73 1.45 -6.02
C LYS A 60 -29.45 2.88 -5.60
#